data_AF-A0A0K8Q7Z3-F1
#
_entry.id   AF-A0A0K8Q7Z3-F1
#
_cell.length_a   1.000
_cell.length_b   1.000
_cell.length_c   1.000
_cell.angle_alpha   90.00
_cell.angle_beta   90.00
_cell.angle_gamma   90.00
#
_symmetry.space_group_name_H-M   'P 1'
#
loop_
_entity.id
_entity.type
_entity.pdbx_description
1 polymer ?
#
loop_
_entity_poly.entity_id
_entity_poly.type
_entity_poly.pdbx_seq_one_letter_code
_entity_poly.pdbx_strand_id
1 'polypeptide(L)'
;MAFDTTKAPPGSYPVKLIAYSADDAPEDYADQAHVVTLVVPQPTSPEKAKRGFPWVWVMGVVLLAVIGGVVWFLLKDVNVPAVEGKPVGEATQLLKDSGFTVSTSEKEDPAPEGQVLHQDPGANTTAGRGSTVKLEVAKPVKVTVPSVLNTSVENAKTQLAAAKLELVFAANSACTVSPPRPSNALIYDYCAVSGVEPAPGAQANAGSRVAVVTEIRKTGVVFPDVNICKKFPGICEKVISP
;
A
#
# COMPACT_ATOMS: atom_id res chain seq x y z
N MET A 1 64.82 -5.06 76.61
CA MET A 1 65.89 -4.80 75.62
C MET A 1 65.21 -4.74 74.26
N ALA A 2 65.29 -3.61 73.54
CA ALA A 2 64.72 -3.50 72.19
C ALA A 2 65.87 -3.56 71.20
N PHE A 3 65.83 -4.51 70.26
CA PHE A 3 66.82 -4.61 69.20
C PHE A 3 66.42 -3.67 68.06
N ASP A 4 67.34 -2.80 67.62
CA ASP A 4 67.12 -1.97 66.44
C ASP A 4 67.19 -2.86 65.19
N THR A 5 66.05 -3.03 64.53
CA THR A 5 65.91 -3.84 63.31
C THR A 5 65.75 -2.99 62.05
N THR A 6 65.90 -1.66 62.14
CA THR A 6 65.57 -0.70 61.06
C THR A 6 66.41 -0.84 59.79
N LYS A 7 67.57 -1.52 59.86
CA LYS A 7 68.45 -1.75 58.70
C LYS A 7 68.60 -3.23 58.31
N ALA A 8 67.92 -4.14 58.99
CA ALA A 8 68.01 -5.56 58.68
C ALA A 8 67.03 -5.92 57.55
N PRO A 9 67.45 -6.68 56.52
CA PRO A 9 66.51 -7.21 55.53
C PRO A 9 65.49 -8.16 56.18
N PRO A 10 64.29 -8.31 55.62
CA PRO A 10 63.30 -9.22 56.19
C PRO A 10 63.80 -10.67 56.15
N GLY A 11 63.71 -11.36 57.29
CA GLY A 11 64.27 -12.70 57.45
C GLY A 11 64.24 -13.16 58.90
N SER A 12 64.65 -14.42 59.12
CA SER A 12 64.81 -14.99 60.46
C SER A 12 66.29 -15.01 60.83
N TYR A 13 66.63 -14.38 61.95
CA TYR A 13 68.01 -14.24 62.42
C TYR A 13 68.17 -15.00 63.75
N PRO A 14 69.02 -16.04 63.82
CA PRO A 14 69.33 -16.69 65.09
C PRO A 14 70.27 -15.79 65.90
N VAL A 15 69.86 -15.43 67.13
CA VAL A 15 70.69 -14.66 68.06
C VAL A 15 70.96 -15.51 69.30
N LYS A 16 72.24 -15.65 69.66
CA LYS A 16 72.69 -16.36 70.86
C LYS A 16 72.66 -15.37 72.03
N LEU A 17 71.75 -15.58 72.98
CA LEU A 17 71.62 -14.75 74.18
C LEU A 17 72.29 -15.45 75.36
N ILE A 18 73.18 -14.73 76.05
CA ILE A 18 73.84 -15.20 77.27
C ILE A 18 73.44 -14.22 78.37
N ALA A 19 72.66 -14.69 79.34
CA ALA A 19 72.33 -13.92 80.53
C ALA A 19 73.30 -14.35 81.65
N TYR A 20 74.00 -13.39 82.24
CA TYR A 20 74.86 -13.63 83.41
C TYR A 20 74.61 -12.54 84.47
N SER A 21 74.72 -12.90 85.75
CA SER A 21 74.73 -11.95 86.87
C SER A 21 76.15 -11.42 87.07
N ALA A 22 76.30 -10.15 87.44
CA ALA A 22 77.61 -9.50 87.57
C ALA A 22 78.49 -10.13 88.68
N ASP A 23 77.87 -10.84 89.64
CA ASP A 23 78.56 -11.38 90.82
C ASP A 23 79.03 -12.83 90.68
N ASP A 24 78.58 -13.57 89.65
CA ASP A 24 78.96 -14.97 89.38
C ASP A 24 79.09 -15.20 87.86
N ALA A 25 80.23 -14.82 87.28
CA ALA A 25 80.53 -15.03 85.87
C ALA A 25 81.23 -16.39 85.66
N PRO A 26 80.58 -17.41 85.06
CA PRO A 26 81.20 -18.72 84.85
C PRO A 26 82.35 -18.65 83.80
N GLU A 27 83.43 -19.42 84.01
CA GLU A 27 84.59 -19.45 83.10
C GLU A 27 84.29 -20.12 81.74
N ASP A 28 83.21 -20.91 81.63
CA ASP A 28 82.83 -21.60 80.39
C ASP A 28 81.46 -21.14 79.86
N TYR A 29 81.52 -20.16 78.94
CA TYR A 29 80.35 -19.52 78.33
C TYR A 29 79.71 -20.34 77.18
N ALA A 30 80.24 -21.53 76.87
CA ALA A 30 79.85 -22.24 75.65
C ALA A 30 78.44 -22.85 75.73
N ASP A 31 78.03 -23.33 76.92
CA ASP A 31 76.96 -24.33 77.04
C ASP A 31 75.58 -23.79 77.47
N GLN A 32 75.48 -22.56 77.98
CA GLN A 32 74.23 -22.04 78.59
C GLN A 32 73.44 -21.06 77.72
N ALA A 33 73.81 -20.88 76.45
CA ALA A 33 73.14 -19.86 75.66
C ALA A 33 71.87 -20.38 74.98
N HIS A 34 70.80 -19.62 75.12
CA HIS A 34 69.57 -19.85 74.38
C HIS A 34 69.62 -19.14 73.03
N VAL A 35 69.41 -19.89 71.95
CA VAL A 35 69.25 -19.33 70.60
C VAL A 35 67.79 -18.92 70.43
N VAL A 36 67.56 -17.61 70.29
CA VAL A 36 66.23 -17.06 69.99
C VAL A 36 66.24 -16.57 68.56
N THR A 37 65.25 -16.98 67.77
CA THR A 37 65.05 -16.51 66.40
C THR A 37 64.25 -15.22 66.39
N LEU A 38 64.87 -14.13 65.94
CA LEU A 38 64.17 -12.88 65.66
C LEU A 38 63.57 -12.95 64.24
N VAL A 39 62.25 -12.80 64.14
CA VAL A 39 61.55 -12.77 62.85
C VAL A 39 61.25 -11.32 62.49
N VAL A 40 61.89 -10.80 61.44
CA VAL A 40 61.58 -9.46 60.90
C VAL A 40 60.45 -9.61 59.88
N PRO A 41 59.24 -9.05 60.12
CA PRO A 41 58.10 -9.23 59.22
C PRO A 41 58.34 -8.50 57.89
N GLN A 42 57.92 -9.12 56.78
CA GLN A 42 57.96 -8.47 55.46
C GLN A 42 56.95 -7.30 55.42
N PRO A 43 57.31 -6.14 54.86
CA PRO A 43 56.32 -5.09 54.60
C PRO A 43 55.34 -5.61 53.54
N THR A 44 54.10 -5.88 53.94
CA THR A 44 53.03 -6.27 53.01
C THR A 44 52.71 -5.07 52.12
N SER A 45 53.21 -5.10 50.89
CA SER A 45 52.80 -4.15 49.85
C SER A 45 51.33 -4.41 49.51
N PRO A 46 50.42 -3.44 49.59
CA PRO A 46 49.04 -3.66 49.23
C PRO A 46 48.95 -3.98 47.75
N GLU A 47 48.44 -5.17 47.42
CA GLU A 47 48.19 -5.61 46.06
C GLU A 47 47.24 -4.62 45.37
N LYS A 48 47.80 -3.85 44.44
CA LYS A 48 47.08 -2.83 43.69
C LYS A 48 46.03 -3.54 42.81
N ALA A 49 44.78 -3.54 43.25
CA ALA A 49 43.66 -4.06 42.47
C ALA A 49 43.70 -3.43 41.07
N LYS A 50 43.98 -4.26 40.05
CA LYS A 50 43.97 -3.84 38.65
C LYS A 50 42.54 -3.41 38.30
N ARG A 51 42.28 -2.10 38.41
CA ARG A 51 41.14 -1.45 37.76
C ARG A 51 41.30 -1.69 36.26
N GLY A 52 40.58 -2.67 35.74
CA GLY A 52 40.46 -2.88 34.31
C GLY A 52 40.08 -1.56 33.66
N PHE A 53 40.86 -1.13 32.67
CA PHE A 53 40.59 0.03 31.83
C PHE A 53 39.11 0.01 31.40
N PRO A 54 38.40 1.15 31.29
CA PRO A 54 36.92 1.23 31.24
C PRO A 54 36.27 0.68 29.95
N TRP A 55 36.89 -0.29 29.28
CA TRP A 55 36.43 -0.94 28.06
C TRP A 55 35.03 -1.55 28.18
N VAL A 56 34.63 -2.03 29.36
CA VAL A 56 33.26 -2.53 29.59
C VAL A 56 32.24 -1.38 29.46
N TRP A 57 32.58 -0.18 29.95
CA TRP A 57 31.77 1.02 29.77
C TRP A 57 31.77 1.48 28.30
N VAL A 58 32.91 1.43 27.61
CA VAL A 58 33.01 1.77 26.18
C VAL A 58 32.17 0.83 25.33
N MET A 59 32.25 -0.48 25.56
CA MET A 59 31.45 -1.49 24.85
C MET A 59 29.95 -1.33 25.13
N GLY A 60 29.55 -0.99 26.35
CA GLY A 60 28.16 -0.69 26.69
C GLY A 60 27.62 0.53 25.95
N VAL A 61 28.41 1.61 25.85
CA VAL A 61 28.04 2.82 25.10
C VAL A 61 27.98 2.55 23.60
N VAL A 62 28.92 1.80 23.04
CA VAL A 62 28.90 1.40 21.63
C VAL A 62 27.66 0.56 21.33
N LEU A 63 27.35 -0.42 22.18
CA LEU A 63 26.20 -1.31 21.97
C LEU A 63 24.87 -0.55 22.08
N LEU A 64 24.74 0.39 23.02
CA LEU A 64 23.60 1.31 23.10
C LEU A 64 23.50 2.25 21.89
N ALA A 65 24.62 2.73 21.35
CA ALA A 65 24.64 3.53 20.14
C ALA A 65 24.23 2.72 18.91
N VAL A 66 24.64 1.45 18.81
CA VAL A 66 24.20 0.54 17.74
C VAL A 66 22.70 0.24 17.87
N ILE A 67 22.21 -0.11 19.07
CA ILE A 67 20.78 -0.35 19.29
C ILE A 67 19.98 0.93 19.00
N GLY A 68 20.42 2.07 19.51
CA GLY A 68 19.80 3.37 19.25
C GLY A 68 19.79 3.72 17.76
N GLY A 69 20.88 3.44 17.05
CA GLY A 69 20.98 3.62 15.60
C GLY A 69 20.05 2.69 14.82
N VAL A 70 19.94 1.43 15.23
CA VAL A 70 19.02 0.44 14.63
C VAL A 70 17.56 0.83 14.91
N VAL A 71 17.23 1.20 16.15
CA VAL A 71 15.88 1.69 16.52
C VAL A 71 15.55 2.96 15.74
N TRP A 72 16.46 3.94 15.68
CA TRP A 72 16.27 5.17 14.91
C TRP A 72 16.12 4.90 13.41
N PHE A 73 16.89 3.96 12.86
CA PHE A 73 16.80 3.56 11.46
C PHE A 73 15.48 2.83 11.13
N LEU A 74 14.94 2.06 12.08
CA LEU A 74 13.67 1.37 11.95
C LEU A 74 12.45 2.30 12.10
N LEU A 75 12.54 3.34 12.94
CA LEU A 75 11.47 4.33 13.16
C LEU A 75 11.53 5.54 12.20
N LYS A 76 12.47 5.57 11.26
CA LYS A 76 12.62 6.70 10.34
C LYS A 76 11.47 6.72 9.33
N ASP A 77 10.74 7.84 9.28
CA ASP A 77 9.68 8.06 8.29
C ASP A 77 10.23 8.09 6.87
N VAL A 78 9.44 7.57 5.93
CA VAL A 78 9.73 7.54 4.49
C VAL A 78 8.76 8.48 3.78
N ASN A 79 9.23 9.14 2.72
CA ASN A 79 8.38 10.02 1.92
C ASN A 79 7.38 9.20 1.09
N VAL A 80 6.11 9.57 1.16
CA VAL A 80 5.04 8.96 0.39
C VAL A 80 5.05 9.59 -1.02
N PRO A 81 5.33 8.80 -2.07
CA PRO A 81 5.37 9.34 -3.42
C PRO A 81 3.96 9.68 -3.92
N ALA A 82 3.89 10.66 -4.82
CA ALA A 82 2.65 11.09 -5.47
C ALA A 82 2.23 10.06 -6.54
N VAL A 83 1.12 9.37 -6.31
CA VAL A 83 0.56 8.41 -7.28
C VAL A 83 -0.86 8.75 -7.77
N GLU A 84 -1.41 9.88 -7.34
CA GLU A 84 -2.66 10.41 -7.88
C GLU A 84 -2.54 10.65 -9.39
N GLY A 85 -3.59 10.27 -10.14
CA GLY A 85 -3.63 10.36 -11.59
C GLY A 85 -2.88 9.25 -12.34
N LYS A 86 -2.12 8.38 -11.65
CA LYS A 86 -1.44 7.22 -12.28
C LYS A 86 -2.37 6.00 -12.36
N PRO A 87 -2.10 5.04 -13.27
CA PRO A 87 -2.78 3.76 -13.24
C PRO A 87 -2.42 2.99 -11.97
N VAL A 88 -3.39 2.29 -11.38
CA VAL A 88 -3.26 1.56 -10.10
C VAL A 88 -2.07 0.59 -10.08
N GLY A 89 -1.74 -0.04 -11.23
CA GLY A 89 -0.58 -0.92 -11.35
C GLY A 89 0.75 -0.19 -11.14
N GLU A 90 0.93 0.95 -11.80
CA GLU A 90 2.14 1.78 -11.65
C GLU A 90 2.21 2.39 -10.24
N ALA A 91 1.08 2.91 -9.74
CA ALA A 91 0.94 3.47 -8.41
C ALA A 91 1.33 2.44 -7.32
N THR A 92 0.82 1.22 -7.44
CA THR A 92 1.09 0.14 -6.49
C THR A 92 2.56 -0.25 -6.49
N GLN A 93 3.18 -0.32 -7.66
CA GLN A 93 4.59 -0.65 -7.80
C GLN A 93 5.46 0.41 -7.12
N LEU A 94 5.21 1.68 -7.40
CA LEU A 94 5.98 2.82 -6.89
C LEU A 94 5.90 2.93 -5.35
N LEU A 95 4.72 2.64 -4.78
CA LEU A 95 4.52 2.59 -3.34
C LEU A 95 5.23 1.40 -2.69
N LYS A 96 5.17 0.22 -3.30
CA LYS A 96 5.88 -0.98 -2.82
C LYS A 96 7.39 -0.81 -2.88
N ASP A 97 7.91 -0.23 -3.96
CA ASP A 97 9.34 0.06 -4.11
C ASP A 97 9.82 1.05 -3.04
N SER A 98 8.93 1.95 -2.59
CA SER A 98 9.18 2.87 -1.47
C SER A 98 9.00 2.23 -0.09
N GLY A 99 8.64 0.95 -0.02
CA GLY A 99 8.48 0.19 1.22
C GLY A 99 7.13 0.36 1.91
N PHE A 100 6.09 0.76 1.18
CA PHE A 100 4.71 0.87 1.68
C PHE A 100 3.87 -0.35 1.28
N THR A 101 2.85 -0.63 2.08
CA THR A 101 1.78 -1.58 1.73
C THR A 101 0.65 -0.80 1.06
N VAL A 102 -0.06 -1.41 0.10
CA VAL A 102 -1.11 -0.72 -0.67
C VAL A 102 -2.46 -1.39 -0.40
N SER A 103 -3.48 -0.58 -0.11
CA SER A 103 -4.88 -0.99 0.01
C SER A 103 -5.69 -0.20 -1.00
N THR A 104 -6.48 -0.87 -1.83
CA THR A 104 -7.28 -0.21 -2.88
C THR A 104 -8.77 -0.28 -2.56
N SER A 105 -9.48 0.82 -2.77
CA SER A 105 -10.95 0.90 -2.76
C SER A 105 -11.43 1.50 -4.07
N GLU A 106 -12.55 1.00 -4.61
CA GLU A 106 -13.08 1.48 -5.89
C GLU A 106 -14.22 2.47 -5.71
N LYS A 107 -14.22 3.53 -6.51
CA LYS A 107 -15.28 4.54 -6.55
C LYS A 107 -15.69 4.85 -7.97
N GLU A 108 -17.00 5.00 -8.18
CA GLU A 108 -17.54 5.39 -9.47
C GLU A 108 -17.14 6.83 -9.79
N ASP A 109 -16.43 7.01 -10.89
CA ASP A 109 -15.91 8.31 -11.31
C ASP A 109 -15.83 8.38 -12.85
N PRO A 110 -16.02 9.56 -13.48
CA PRO A 110 -15.83 9.74 -14.92
C PRO A 110 -14.37 9.61 -15.38
N ALA A 111 -13.39 9.55 -14.48
CA ALA A 111 -12.00 9.31 -14.82
C ALA A 111 -11.78 7.93 -15.50
N PRO A 112 -10.70 7.78 -16.30
CA PRO A 112 -10.24 6.51 -16.83
C PRO A 112 -10.26 5.36 -15.81
N GLU A 113 -10.76 4.20 -16.24
CA GLU A 113 -10.80 2.99 -15.41
C GLU A 113 -9.40 2.62 -14.89
N GLY A 114 -9.33 2.32 -13.59
CA GLY A 114 -8.08 1.93 -12.93
C GLY A 114 -7.15 3.10 -12.61
N GLN A 115 -7.57 4.35 -12.83
CA GLN A 115 -6.81 5.53 -12.43
C GLN A 115 -6.98 5.82 -10.93
N VAL A 116 -5.90 6.17 -10.25
CA VAL A 116 -5.95 6.61 -8.85
C VAL A 116 -6.54 8.01 -8.78
N LEU A 117 -7.67 8.14 -8.10
CA LEU A 117 -8.37 9.40 -7.85
C LEU A 117 -7.83 10.10 -6.61
N HIS A 118 -7.58 9.32 -5.57
CA HIS A 118 -7.12 9.84 -4.29
C HIS A 118 -6.18 8.87 -3.60
N GLN A 119 -5.27 9.41 -2.81
CA GLN A 119 -4.30 8.67 -2.04
C GLN A 119 -4.27 9.20 -0.59
N ASP A 120 -4.29 8.29 0.37
CA ASP A 120 -4.16 8.57 1.79
C ASP A 120 -3.16 7.60 2.46
N PRO A 121 -2.07 8.06 3.09
CA PRO A 121 -1.64 9.45 3.28
C PRO A 121 -1.34 10.19 1.97
N GLY A 122 -1.59 11.50 1.96
CA GLY A 122 -1.44 12.33 0.77
C GLY A 122 -0.02 12.36 0.19
N ALA A 123 0.08 12.76 -1.08
CA ALA A 123 1.35 12.89 -1.78
C ALA A 123 2.37 13.78 -1.03
N ASN A 124 3.65 13.39 -1.05
CA ASN A 124 4.77 14.09 -0.40
C ASN A 124 4.63 14.25 1.12
N THR A 125 3.80 13.43 1.76
CA THR A 125 3.75 13.33 3.22
C THR A 125 4.77 12.32 3.73
N THR A 126 5.05 12.36 5.03
CA THR A 126 5.91 11.38 5.68
C THR A 126 5.05 10.34 6.39
N ALA A 127 5.36 9.07 6.18
CA ALA A 127 4.69 7.98 6.86
C ALA A 127 5.71 6.92 7.27
N GLY A 128 5.40 6.20 8.35
CA GLY A 128 6.25 5.13 8.85
C GLY A 128 6.48 4.06 7.77
N ARG A 129 7.70 3.53 7.71
CA ARG A 129 8.04 2.45 6.78
C ARG A 129 7.14 1.23 7.02
N GLY A 130 6.62 0.63 5.96
CA GLY A 130 5.68 -0.50 6.04
C GLY A 130 4.23 -0.10 6.35
N SER A 131 3.93 1.20 6.52
CA SER A 131 2.56 1.68 6.66
C SER A 131 1.72 1.37 5.40
N THR A 132 0.40 1.36 5.57
CA THR A 132 -0.55 1.09 4.49
C THR A 132 -1.04 2.40 3.88
N VAL A 133 -0.84 2.54 2.58
CA VAL A 133 -1.37 3.64 1.77
C VAL A 133 -2.67 3.17 1.11
N LYS A 134 -3.77 3.88 1.40
CA LYS A 134 -5.07 3.68 0.80
C LYS A 134 -5.17 4.44 -0.51
N LEU A 135 -5.57 3.75 -1.56
CA LEU A 135 -5.82 4.31 -2.88
C LEU A 135 -7.30 4.20 -3.21
N GLU A 136 -7.92 5.33 -3.56
CA GLU A 136 -9.24 5.35 -4.17
C GLU A 136 -9.06 5.31 -5.69
N VAL A 137 -9.60 4.27 -6.31
CA VAL A 137 -9.42 3.97 -7.74
C VAL A 137 -10.72 4.18 -8.49
N ALA A 138 -10.64 4.82 -9.64
CA ALA A 138 -11.76 5.02 -10.54
C ALA A 138 -12.25 3.69 -11.10
N LYS A 139 -13.53 3.39 -10.88
CA LYS A 139 -14.27 2.37 -11.62
C LYS A 139 -15.31 3.05 -12.52
N PRO A 140 -15.63 2.45 -13.68
CA PRO A 140 -16.60 3.02 -14.58
C PRO A 140 -17.99 3.08 -13.93
N VAL A 141 -18.69 4.20 -14.13
CA VAL A 141 -20.09 4.35 -13.75
C VAL A 141 -20.92 3.40 -14.59
N LYS A 142 -21.65 2.46 -13.97
CA LYS A 142 -22.50 1.52 -14.70
C LYS A 142 -23.90 2.09 -14.85
N VAL A 143 -24.41 2.08 -16.08
CA VAL A 143 -25.76 2.51 -16.43
C VAL A 143 -26.51 1.35 -17.08
N THR A 144 -27.82 1.30 -16.86
CA THR A 144 -28.68 0.29 -17.47
C THR A 144 -28.97 0.65 -18.92
N VAL A 145 -28.77 -0.28 -19.85
CA VAL A 145 -29.13 -0.09 -21.26
C VAL A 145 -30.66 -0.04 -21.40
N PRO A 146 -31.24 1.08 -21.85
CA PRO A 146 -32.68 1.19 -22.04
C PRO A 146 -33.15 0.30 -23.19
N SER A 147 -34.41 -0.17 -23.11
CA SER A 147 -35.03 -0.91 -24.21
C SER A 147 -35.45 0.05 -25.32
N VAL A 148 -34.65 0.10 -26.38
CA VAL A 148 -34.93 0.88 -27.59
C VAL A 148 -35.48 0.01 -28.73
N LEU A 149 -35.84 -1.25 -28.46
CA LEU A 149 -36.34 -2.18 -29.46
C LEU A 149 -37.64 -1.70 -30.10
N ASN A 150 -37.77 -1.88 -31.41
CA ASN A 150 -38.90 -1.44 -32.24
C ASN A 150 -39.15 0.09 -32.24
N THR A 151 -38.21 0.89 -31.73
CA THR A 151 -38.30 2.35 -31.79
C THR A 151 -37.63 2.91 -33.05
N SER A 152 -37.92 4.17 -33.39
CA SER A 152 -37.21 4.87 -34.45
C SER A 152 -35.77 5.17 -34.02
N VAL A 153 -34.86 5.28 -34.98
CA VAL A 153 -33.44 5.63 -34.72
C VAL A 153 -33.30 6.94 -33.92
N GLU A 154 -34.15 7.93 -34.21
CA GLU A 154 -34.17 9.21 -33.50
C GLU A 154 -34.54 9.04 -32.02
N ASN A 155 -35.58 8.25 -31.73
CA ASN A 155 -36.00 7.96 -30.36
C ASN A 155 -34.96 7.10 -29.63
N ALA A 156 -34.35 6.14 -30.32
CA ALA A 156 -33.27 5.34 -29.76
C ALA A 156 -32.07 6.22 -29.37
N LYS A 157 -31.71 7.17 -30.23
CA LYS A 157 -30.63 8.13 -29.98
C LYS A 157 -30.91 9.00 -28.75
N THR A 158 -32.12 9.53 -28.61
CA THR A 158 -32.49 10.35 -27.44
C THR A 158 -32.54 9.55 -26.14
N GLN A 159 -33.06 8.33 -26.18
CA GLN A 159 -33.12 7.44 -25.02
C GLN A 159 -31.72 6.98 -24.56
N LEU A 160 -30.84 6.61 -25.50
CA LEU A 160 -29.46 6.25 -25.17
C LEU A 160 -28.66 7.46 -24.68
N ALA A 161 -28.83 8.63 -25.29
CA ALA A 161 -28.20 9.86 -24.81
C ALA A 161 -28.67 10.24 -23.39
N ALA A 162 -29.96 10.07 -23.08
CA ALA A 162 -30.49 10.28 -21.72
C ALA A 162 -29.88 9.31 -20.70
N ALA A 163 -29.53 8.09 -21.13
CA ALA A 163 -28.80 7.10 -20.33
C ALA A 163 -27.27 7.32 -20.33
N LYS A 164 -26.76 8.43 -20.91
CA LYS A 164 -25.32 8.71 -21.09
C LYS A 164 -24.59 7.63 -21.91
N LEU A 165 -25.26 7.04 -22.90
CA LEU A 165 -24.70 6.04 -23.80
C LEU A 165 -24.56 6.61 -25.22
N GLU A 166 -23.51 6.20 -25.92
CA GLU A 166 -23.24 6.63 -27.29
C GLU A 166 -23.84 5.62 -28.28
N LEU A 167 -24.74 6.05 -29.16
CA LEU A 167 -25.33 5.17 -30.18
C LEU A 167 -24.33 4.97 -31.33
N VAL A 168 -24.07 3.72 -31.68
CA VAL A 168 -23.30 3.32 -32.86
C VAL A 168 -24.10 2.31 -33.69
N PHE A 169 -24.05 2.41 -35.01
CA PHE A 169 -24.71 1.44 -35.89
C PHE A 169 -23.84 0.20 -36.05
N ALA A 170 -24.43 -0.98 -35.88
CA ALA A 170 -23.77 -2.25 -36.15
C ALA A 170 -23.51 -2.41 -37.66
N ALA A 171 -22.48 -3.17 -38.03
CA ALA A 171 -22.08 -3.33 -39.44
C ALA A 171 -23.16 -3.99 -40.32
N ASN A 172 -24.08 -4.76 -39.71
CA ASN A 172 -25.22 -5.42 -40.36
C ASN A 172 -26.50 -4.56 -40.38
N SER A 173 -26.41 -3.27 -40.07
CA SER A 173 -27.55 -2.35 -40.09
C SER A 173 -28.03 -2.08 -41.51
N ALA A 174 -29.32 -2.28 -41.77
CA ALA A 174 -29.90 -2.03 -43.10
C ALA A 174 -30.11 -0.54 -43.40
N CYS A 175 -30.22 0.31 -42.36
CA CYS A 175 -30.50 1.73 -42.49
C CYS A 175 -29.95 2.53 -41.30
N THR A 176 -29.45 3.74 -41.53
CA THR A 176 -29.02 4.65 -40.44
C THR A 176 -29.97 5.81 -40.21
N VAL A 177 -30.80 6.11 -41.22
CA VAL A 177 -31.81 7.17 -41.19
C VAL A 177 -33.08 6.62 -41.83
N SER A 178 -34.24 7.02 -41.31
CA SER A 178 -35.52 6.66 -41.92
C SER A 178 -35.67 7.32 -43.30
N PRO A 179 -36.18 6.60 -44.30
CA PRO A 179 -36.52 7.19 -45.60
C PRO A 179 -37.52 8.34 -45.44
N PRO A 180 -37.45 9.39 -46.28
CA PRO A 180 -38.43 10.46 -46.25
C PRO A 180 -39.82 9.92 -46.53
N ARG A 181 -40.79 10.28 -45.68
CA ARG A 181 -42.18 9.84 -45.83
C ARG A 181 -42.84 10.55 -47.03
N PRO A 182 -43.39 9.81 -48.01
CA PRO A 182 -44.20 10.41 -49.08
C PRO A 182 -45.51 10.98 -48.52
N SER A 183 -45.93 12.14 -49.01
CA SER A 183 -47.14 12.84 -48.55
C SER A 183 -48.44 12.06 -48.76
N ASN A 184 -48.47 11.15 -49.74
CA ASN A 184 -49.63 10.33 -50.10
C ASN A 184 -49.47 8.83 -49.78
N ALA A 185 -48.40 8.43 -49.09
CA ALA A 185 -48.15 7.03 -48.77
C ALA A 185 -48.89 6.59 -47.51
N LEU A 186 -49.83 5.66 -47.68
CA LEU A 186 -50.56 4.99 -46.60
C LEU A 186 -49.72 3.90 -45.92
N ILE A 187 -48.80 3.32 -46.69
CA ILE A 187 -47.78 2.37 -46.24
C ILE A 187 -46.44 3.01 -46.59
N TYR A 188 -45.59 3.20 -45.59
CA TYR A 188 -44.26 3.75 -45.79
C TYR A 188 -43.23 2.97 -44.99
N ASP A 189 -42.01 3.00 -45.51
CA ASP A 189 -40.85 2.38 -44.88
C ASP A 189 -40.29 3.31 -43.80
N TYR A 190 -39.93 2.75 -42.66
CA TYR A 190 -39.22 3.46 -41.60
C TYR A 190 -38.08 2.59 -41.07
N CYS A 191 -37.02 3.25 -40.61
CA CYS A 191 -35.90 2.57 -40.00
C CYS A 191 -36.21 2.30 -38.53
N ALA A 192 -36.29 1.02 -38.17
CA ALA A 192 -36.59 0.56 -36.82
C ALA A 192 -35.37 -0.14 -36.22
N VAL A 193 -35.19 0.00 -34.91
CA VAL A 193 -34.19 -0.79 -34.18
C VAL A 193 -34.72 -2.21 -33.98
N SER A 194 -34.04 -3.19 -34.57
CA SER A 194 -34.35 -4.62 -34.43
C SER A 194 -33.52 -5.28 -33.32
N GLY A 195 -32.33 -4.77 -33.02
CA GLY A 195 -31.42 -5.36 -32.06
C GLY A 195 -30.55 -4.31 -31.39
N VAL A 196 -30.11 -4.60 -30.16
CA VAL A 196 -29.26 -3.74 -29.35
C VAL A 196 -28.22 -4.61 -28.65
N GLU A 197 -26.97 -4.20 -28.72
CA GLU A 197 -25.86 -4.83 -28.02
C GLU A 197 -25.08 -3.77 -27.24
N PRO A 198 -24.98 -3.88 -25.89
CA PRO A 198 -25.51 -4.94 -25.04
C PRO A 198 -27.05 -5.03 -24.99
N ALA A 199 -27.59 -6.20 -24.64
CA ALA A 199 -29.03 -6.43 -24.60
C ALA A 199 -29.76 -5.44 -23.65
N PRO A 200 -31.03 -5.11 -23.92
CA PRO A 200 -31.81 -4.26 -23.02
C PRO A 200 -31.81 -4.78 -21.57
N GLY A 201 -31.57 -3.88 -20.61
CA GLY A 201 -31.45 -4.23 -19.20
C GLY A 201 -30.05 -4.66 -18.76
N ALA A 202 -29.09 -4.85 -19.68
CA ALA A 202 -27.70 -5.07 -19.33
C ALA A 202 -27.06 -3.81 -18.72
N GLN A 203 -26.02 -4.00 -17.92
CA GLN A 203 -25.20 -2.90 -17.41
C GLN A 203 -24.08 -2.59 -18.41
N ALA A 204 -23.98 -1.33 -18.81
CA ALA A 204 -22.92 -0.81 -19.66
C ALA A 204 -22.23 0.37 -18.98
N ASN A 205 -20.98 0.65 -19.34
CA ASN A 205 -20.25 1.79 -18.79
C ASN A 205 -20.85 3.10 -19.34
N ALA A 206 -20.97 4.13 -18.51
CA ALA A 206 -21.35 5.46 -18.97
C ALA A 206 -20.34 5.94 -20.04
N GLY A 207 -20.85 6.50 -21.13
CA GLY A 207 -20.08 6.89 -22.29
C GLY A 207 -19.65 5.73 -23.21
N SER A 208 -20.03 4.48 -22.89
CA SER A 208 -19.78 3.37 -23.81
C SER A 208 -20.64 3.44 -25.06
N ARG A 209 -20.12 2.81 -26.11
CA ARG A 209 -20.77 2.68 -27.41
C ARG A 209 -21.72 1.49 -27.39
N VAL A 210 -23.00 1.75 -27.65
CA VAL A 210 -24.04 0.73 -27.79
C VAL A 210 -24.31 0.52 -29.27
N ALA A 211 -24.07 -0.70 -29.74
CA ALA A 211 -24.33 -1.08 -31.11
C ALA A 211 -25.82 -1.36 -31.31
N VAL A 212 -26.45 -0.64 -32.23
CA VAL A 212 -27.83 -0.89 -32.63
C VAL A 212 -27.86 -1.51 -34.02
N VAL A 213 -28.63 -2.60 -34.15
CA VAL A 213 -28.96 -3.22 -35.43
C VAL A 213 -30.30 -2.68 -35.86
N THR A 214 -30.34 -2.11 -37.05
CA THR A 214 -31.55 -1.53 -37.62
C THR A 214 -32.01 -2.29 -38.85
N GLU A 215 -33.31 -2.30 -39.07
CA GLU A 215 -33.95 -2.88 -40.24
C GLU A 215 -35.02 -1.95 -40.79
N ILE A 216 -35.33 -2.10 -42.07
CA ILE A 216 -36.41 -1.37 -42.71
C ILE A 216 -37.72 -2.11 -42.42
N ARG A 217 -38.67 -1.44 -41.77
CA ARG A 217 -40.03 -1.96 -41.54
C ARG A 217 -41.07 -1.13 -42.28
N LYS A 218 -42.14 -1.80 -42.69
CA LYS A 218 -43.34 -1.14 -43.22
C LYS A 218 -44.32 -0.88 -42.09
N THR A 219 -44.71 0.38 -41.93
CA THR A 219 -45.88 0.71 -41.13
C THR A 219 -47.10 0.82 -42.03
N GLY A 220 -48.21 0.23 -41.61
CA GLY A 220 -49.50 0.37 -42.26
C GLY A 220 -50.43 1.12 -41.34
N VAL A 221 -51.01 2.22 -41.82
CA VAL A 221 -52.16 2.83 -41.15
C VAL A 221 -53.40 2.09 -41.63
N VAL A 222 -53.98 1.23 -40.78
CA VAL A 222 -55.32 0.69 -41.00
C VAL A 222 -56.29 1.84 -40.69
N PHE A 223 -56.94 2.39 -41.72
CA PHE A 223 -58.01 3.36 -41.47
C PHE A 223 -59.19 2.65 -40.80
N PRO A 224 -59.69 3.11 -39.65
CA PRO A 224 -60.94 2.62 -39.08
C PRO A 224 -62.18 3.17 -39.79
N ASP A 225 -62.01 3.95 -40.85
CA ASP A 225 -63.14 4.60 -41.53
C ASP A 225 -63.69 3.73 -42.66
N VAL A 226 -64.70 2.93 -42.31
CA VAL A 226 -65.49 2.07 -43.22
C VAL A 226 -66.17 2.85 -44.36
N ASN A 227 -66.13 4.18 -44.36
CA ASN A 227 -66.72 5.04 -45.39
C ASN A 227 -65.72 5.64 -46.40
N ILE A 228 -64.42 5.30 -46.33
CA ILE A 228 -63.43 5.87 -47.26
C ILE A 228 -63.67 5.42 -48.72
N CYS A 229 -64.14 4.19 -48.94
CA CYS A 229 -64.54 3.72 -50.28
C CYS A 229 -65.83 4.40 -50.78
N LYS A 230 -66.66 4.93 -49.87
CA LYS A 230 -67.85 5.72 -50.22
C LYS A 230 -67.47 7.12 -50.71
N LYS A 231 -66.35 7.65 -50.23
CA LYS A 231 -65.86 9.00 -50.55
C LYS A 231 -64.87 9.02 -51.71
N PHE A 232 -64.13 7.92 -51.93
CA PHE A 232 -63.12 7.80 -52.98
C PHE A 232 -63.10 6.38 -53.61
N PRO A 233 -64.00 6.10 -54.58
CA PRO A 233 -64.17 4.76 -55.13
C PRO A 233 -62.93 4.23 -55.89
N GLY A 234 -62.15 5.10 -56.53
CA GLY A 234 -60.98 4.70 -57.34
C GLY A 234 -59.77 4.19 -56.54
N ILE A 235 -59.74 4.38 -55.22
CA ILE A 235 -58.63 3.93 -54.37
C ILE A 235 -58.82 2.46 -53.95
N CYS A 236 -60.08 1.99 -53.86
CA CYS A 236 -60.39 0.65 -53.35
C CYS A 236 -60.24 -0.46 -54.41
N GLU A 237 -60.23 -0.14 -55.70
CA GLU A 237 -60.07 -1.12 -56.79
C GLU A 237 -58.64 -1.69 -56.89
N LYS A 238 -57.64 -1.02 -56.32
CA LYS A 238 -56.24 -1.46 -56.33
C LYS A 238 -55.77 -2.23 -55.09
N VAL A 239 -56.59 -2.28 -54.03
CA VAL A 239 -56.24 -2.91 -52.74
C VAL A 239 -56.90 -4.28 -52.57
N ILE A 240 -57.87 -4.62 -53.42
CA ILE A 240 -58.59 -5.90 -53.37
C ILE A 240 -58.45 -6.58 -54.75
N SER A 241 -57.26 -7.04 -55.07
CA SER A 241 -57.06 -8.09 -56.08
C SER A 241 -55.88 -8.94 -55.60
N PRO A 242 -56.06 -10.26 -55.42
CA PRO A 242 -55.06 -11.17 -54.85
C PRO A 242 -53.81 -11.30 -55.72
#